data_AF-A0A9D1H281-F1
#
_entry.id   AF-A0A9D1H281-F1
#
_cell.length_a   1.000
_cell.length_b   1.000
_cell.length_c   1.000
_cell.angle_alpha   90.00
_cell.angle_beta   90.00
_cell.angle_gamma   90.00
#
_symmetry.space_group_name_H-M   'P 1'
#
loop_
_entity.id
_entity.type
_entity.pdbx_description
1 polymer ?
#
loop_
_entity_poly.entity_id
_entity_poly.type
_entity_poly.pdbx_seq_one_letter_code
_entity_poly.pdbx_strand_id
1 'polypeptide(L)'
;MIRFYREVDLRSRTAMIEFLKNHFRYYTMNSWNRAQSYACNLKIYRLGLDKAVTDKLFDLLETQESYDAMHDLIEDFNLSHNYRWQAGMNGRSGGYLVLYQGESRPSEYKSYCTNCGQRNFSSVSETGAVCGRCRQAARIDYRTVPKDIFVYPGRGTDDDKDFADWDLDALKSRVKLVQEFDSLADSMVGQAVYFAKHYELCEEEYFVPQSRKVLKAL
;
A
#
# COMPACT_ATOMS: atom_id res chain seq x y z
N MET A 1 -13.07 19.62 4.55
CA MET A 1 -12.22 18.44 4.38
C MET A 1 -11.62 18.08 5.72
N ILE A 2 -11.75 16.83 6.16
CA ILE A 2 -11.09 16.34 7.37
C ILE A 2 -9.57 16.35 7.19
N ARG A 3 -8.83 16.56 8.29
CA ARG A 3 -7.38 16.42 8.34
C ARG A 3 -7.03 15.31 9.32
N PHE A 4 -6.20 14.37 8.90
CA PHE A 4 -5.74 13.25 9.72
C PHE A 4 -4.52 13.66 10.54
N TYR A 5 -3.55 14.36 9.93
CA TYR A 5 -2.34 14.77 10.64
C TYR A 5 -2.66 15.69 11.82
N ARG A 6 -2.06 15.38 12.97
CA ARG A 6 -2.12 16.22 14.17
C ARG A 6 -0.71 16.45 14.70
N GLU A 7 -0.38 17.70 14.96
CA GLU A 7 0.85 18.05 15.67
C GLU A 7 0.73 17.64 17.15
N VAL A 8 1.81 17.07 17.70
CA VAL A 8 1.87 16.55 19.07
C VAL A 8 3.16 17.05 19.71
N ASP A 9 3.09 17.58 20.94
CA ASP A 9 4.29 17.99 21.69
C ASP A 9 5.09 16.75 22.13
N LEU A 10 6.18 16.47 21.42
CA LEU A 10 7.08 15.34 21.67
C LEU A 10 7.90 15.45 22.97
N ARG A 11 7.77 16.56 23.71
CA ARG A 11 8.36 16.72 25.05
C ARG A 11 7.36 16.31 26.15
N SER A 12 6.07 16.24 25.83
CA SER A 12 5.02 15.85 26.77
C SER A 12 4.69 14.37 26.61
N ARG A 13 5.11 13.56 27.59
CA ARG A 13 4.74 12.14 27.67
C ARG A 13 3.22 11.96 27.58
N THR A 14 2.47 12.76 28.34
CA THR A 14 1.00 12.69 28.36
C THR A 14 0.41 12.96 26.98
N ALA A 15 0.88 13.99 26.26
CA ALA A 15 0.37 14.30 24.93
C ALA A 15 0.64 13.15 23.92
N MET A 16 1.84 12.56 23.98
CA MET A 16 2.19 11.41 23.13
C MET A 16 1.33 10.18 23.43
N ILE A 17 1.13 9.85 24.72
CA ILE A 17 0.29 8.72 25.14
C ILE A 17 -1.17 8.95 24.73
N GLU A 18 -1.72 10.14 24.97
CA GLU A 18 -3.10 10.48 24.61
C GLU A 18 -3.32 10.41 23.10
N PHE A 19 -2.36 10.87 22.30
CA PHE A 19 -2.41 10.76 20.85
C PHE A 19 -2.47 9.29 20.39
N LEU A 20 -1.54 8.45 20.84
CA LEU A 20 -1.46 7.04 20.43
C LEU A 20 -2.66 6.20 20.91
N LYS A 21 -3.13 6.46 22.13
CA LYS A 21 -4.24 5.74 22.75
C LYS A 21 -5.58 6.05 22.09
N ASN A 22 -5.80 7.32 21.72
CA ASN A 22 -7.08 7.77 21.17
C ASN A 22 -7.10 7.80 19.64
N HIS A 23 -6.01 7.42 18.98
CA HIS A 23 -5.96 7.31 17.53
C HIS A 23 -6.98 6.29 17.03
N PHE A 24 -7.66 6.60 15.91
CA PHE A 24 -8.62 5.67 15.31
C PHE A 24 -7.93 4.34 14.95
N ARG A 25 -8.63 3.23 15.20
CA ARG A 25 -8.14 1.88 14.97
C ARG A 25 -9.05 1.11 14.01
N TYR A 26 -8.47 0.24 13.21
CA TYR A 26 -9.21 -0.71 12.38
C TYR A 26 -8.54 -2.08 12.40
N TYR A 27 -9.33 -3.12 12.14
CA TYR A 27 -8.83 -4.50 12.10
C TYR A 27 -7.81 -4.69 10.98
N THR A 28 -6.72 -5.38 11.26
CA THR A 28 -5.65 -5.67 10.29
C THR A 28 -5.99 -6.84 9.36
N MET A 29 -7.16 -7.46 9.50
CA MET A 29 -7.67 -8.45 8.55
C MET A 29 -9.18 -8.44 8.51
N ASN A 30 -9.83 -8.67 9.65
CA ASN A 30 -11.29 -8.70 9.81
C ASN A 30 -11.65 -8.65 11.29
N SER A 31 -12.91 -8.45 11.65
CA SER A 31 -13.30 -8.33 13.07
C SER A 31 -13.08 -9.60 13.90
N TRP A 32 -13.05 -10.79 13.28
CA TRP A 32 -12.87 -12.03 14.04
C TRP A 32 -11.43 -12.23 14.52
N ASN A 33 -10.44 -11.60 13.88
CA ASN A 33 -9.04 -11.71 14.29
C ASN A 33 -8.72 -10.94 15.58
N ARG A 34 -9.57 -9.97 15.97
CA ARG A 34 -9.38 -9.01 17.08
C ARG A 34 -8.05 -8.22 17.07
N ALA A 35 -7.26 -8.31 16.01
CA ALA A 35 -6.02 -7.59 15.84
C ALA A 35 -6.29 -6.31 15.07
N GLN A 36 -5.98 -5.18 15.69
CA GLN A 36 -6.18 -3.83 15.18
C GLN A 36 -4.84 -3.11 14.97
N SER A 37 -4.91 -1.96 14.33
CA SER A 37 -3.77 -1.06 14.17
C SER A 37 -4.26 0.35 13.95
N TYR A 38 -3.35 1.31 13.98
CA TYR A 38 -3.60 2.69 13.57
C TYR A 38 -4.22 2.71 12.17
N ALA A 39 -5.28 3.50 12.00
CA ALA A 39 -6.01 3.59 10.75
C ALA A 39 -6.58 4.98 10.51
N CYS A 40 -6.85 5.30 9.24
CA CYS A 40 -7.55 6.49 8.81
C CYS A 40 -8.82 6.08 8.05
N ASN A 41 -9.97 6.67 8.40
CA ASN A 41 -11.23 6.39 7.73
C ASN A 41 -11.37 7.25 6.46
N LEU A 42 -10.96 6.67 5.33
CA LEU A 42 -10.95 7.31 4.02
C LEU A 42 -12.26 7.15 3.24
N LYS A 43 -13.34 6.70 3.88
CA LYS A 43 -14.64 6.63 3.20
C LYS A 43 -15.04 8.02 2.71
N ILE A 44 -15.28 8.15 1.41
CA ILE A 44 -15.51 9.44 0.72
C ILE A 44 -16.53 10.32 1.46
N TYR A 45 -17.68 9.74 1.85
CA TYR A 45 -18.74 10.45 2.57
C TYR A 45 -18.39 10.89 4.01
N ARG A 46 -17.23 10.48 4.55
CA ARG A 46 -16.68 10.91 5.84
C ARG A 46 -15.61 11.99 5.73
N LEU A 47 -15.17 12.33 4.52
CA LEU A 47 -14.07 13.26 4.29
C LEU A 47 -14.46 14.74 4.45
N GLY A 48 -15.75 15.05 4.61
CA GLY A 48 -16.24 16.43 4.75
C GLY A 48 -15.92 17.29 3.53
N LEU A 49 -16.09 16.70 2.34
CA LEU A 49 -15.96 17.35 1.03
C LEU A 49 -17.33 17.85 0.56
N ASP A 50 -17.35 18.79 -0.38
CA ASP A 50 -18.60 19.20 -1.02
C ASP A 50 -19.19 18.07 -1.88
N LYS A 51 -20.48 18.18 -2.20
CA LYS A 51 -21.22 17.13 -2.92
C LYS A 51 -20.64 16.89 -4.31
N ALA A 52 -20.27 17.94 -5.04
CA ALA A 52 -19.77 17.79 -6.41
C ALA A 52 -18.43 17.04 -6.45
N VAL A 53 -17.51 17.37 -5.54
CA VAL A 53 -16.26 16.63 -5.36
C VAL A 53 -16.54 15.21 -4.90
N THR A 54 -17.45 15.01 -3.94
CA THR A 54 -17.82 13.69 -3.43
C THR A 54 -18.35 12.77 -4.53
N ASP A 55 -19.28 13.25 -5.36
CA ASP A 55 -19.86 12.48 -6.46
C ASP A 55 -18.76 12.08 -7.45
N LYS A 56 -17.92 13.04 -7.85
CA LYS A 56 -16.83 12.79 -8.80
C LYS A 56 -15.75 11.85 -8.26
N LEU A 57 -15.51 11.85 -6.94
CA LEU A 57 -14.62 10.88 -6.32
C LEU A 57 -15.13 9.45 -6.44
N PHE A 58 -16.44 9.21 -6.45
CA PHE A 58 -16.97 7.87 -6.69
C PHE A 58 -16.70 7.41 -8.12
N ASP A 59 -16.85 8.30 -9.11
CA ASP A 59 -16.57 7.98 -10.51
C ASP A 59 -15.07 7.66 -10.70
N LEU A 60 -14.19 8.41 -10.03
CA LEU A 60 -12.73 8.19 -10.09
C LEU A 60 -12.27 6.85 -9.50
N LEU A 61 -13.08 6.19 -8.66
CA LEU A 61 -12.73 4.86 -8.13
C LEU A 61 -12.62 3.80 -9.24
N GLU A 62 -13.21 4.05 -10.41
CA GLU A 62 -13.23 3.12 -11.54
C GLU A 62 -12.04 3.30 -12.49
N THR A 63 -11.20 4.34 -12.29
CA THR A 63 -10.08 4.63 -13.19
C THR A 63 -8.76 4.02 -12.71
N GLN A 64 -7.99 3.46 -13.66
CA GLN A 64 -6.69 2.87 -13.37
C GLN A 64 -5.70 3.93 -12.89
N GLU A 65 -5.77 5.14 -13.44
CA GLU A 65 -4.89 6.27 -13.10
C GLU A 65 -5.09 6.71 -11.64
N SER A 66 -6.34 6.71 -11.16
CA SER A 66 -6.63 7.02 -9.76
C SER A 66 -6.08 5.93 -8.85
N TYR A 67 -6.25 4.65 -9.22
CA TYR A 67 -5.70 3.53 -8.48
C TYR A 67 -4.17 3.60 -8.40
N ASP A 68 -3.50 3.80 -9.53
CA ASP A 68 -2.03 3.86 -9.62
C ASP A 68 -1.48 5.02 -8.79
N ALA A 69 -2.08 6.21 -8.87
CA ALA A 69 -1.63 7.35 -8.07
C ALA A 69 -1.76 7.13 -6.55
N MET A 70 -2.84 6.46 -6.10
CA MET A 70 -2.98 6.10 -4.68
C MET A 70 -1.98 5.01 -4.27
N HIS A 71 -1.73 4.04 -5.15
CA HIS A 71 -0.78 2.98 -4.94
C HIS A 71 0.65 3.52 -4.81
N ASP A 72 1.04 4.47 -5.66
CA ASP A 72 2.36 5.09 -5.63
C ASP A 72 2.63 5.81 -4.31
N LEU A 73 1.64 6.56 -3.78
CA LEU A 73 1.76 7.22 -2.47
C LEU A 73 1.94 6.20 -1.33
N ILE A 74 1.19 5.10 -1.37
CA ILE A 74 1.33 4.02 -0.38
C ILE A 74 2.70 3.36 -0.50
N GLU A 75 3.17 3.13 -1.72
CA GLU A 75 4.45 2.47 -1.96
C GLU A 75 5.64 3.34 -1.54
N ASP A 76 5.58 4.65 -1.78
CA ASP A 76 6.58 5.61 -1.29
C ASP A 76 6.68 5.57 0.24
N PHE A 77 5.54 5.53 0.94
CA PHE A 77 5.51 5.35 2.40
C PHE A 77 6.15 4.03 2.80
N ASN A 78 5.74 2.91 2.19
CA ASN A 78 6.26 1.58 2.48
C ASN A 78 7.79 1.50 2.29
N LEU A 79 8.28 2.05 1.19
CA LEU A 79 9.69 2.10 0.84
C LEU A 79 10.49 2.95 1.84
N SER A 80 9.96 4.11 2.23
CA SER A 80 10.60 5.00 3.22
C SER A 80 10.80 4.33 4.59
N HIS A 81 9.94 3.35 4.91
CA HIS A 81 10.01 2.53 6.11
C HIS A 81 10.68 1.16 5.90
N ASN A 82 11.32 0.94 4.75
CA ASN A 82 11.96 -0.31 4.33
C ASN A 82 11.04 -1.53 4.52
N TYR A 83 9.74 -1.32 4.27
CA TYR A 83 8.66 -2.29 4.43
C TYR A 83 8.50 -2.87 5.84
N ARG A 84 9.16 -2.32 6.86
CA ARG A 84 8.91 -2.72 8.26
C ARG A 84 7.56 -2.22 8.75
N TRP A 85 7.21 -1.02 8.31
CA TRP A 85 5.89 -0.43 8.41
C TRP A 85 5.35 -0.24 7.00
N GLN A 86 4.12 -0.66 6.79
CA GLN A 86 3.48 -0.59 5.47
C GLN A 86 2.07 -0.06 5.64
N ALA A 87 1.61 0.80 4.74
CA ALA A 87 0.22 1.21 4.65
C ALA A 87 -0.52 0.29 3.65
N GLY A 88 -1.81 0.09 3.87
CA GLY A 88 -2.65 -0.63 2.92
C GLY A 88 -4.14 -0.40 3.14
N MET A 89 -4.92 -0.50 2.07
CA MET A 89 -6.37 -0.33 2.12
C MET A 89 -7.06 -1.59 2.67
N ASN A 90 -8.04 -1.42 3.55
CA ASN A 90 -8.81 -2.49 4.16
C ASN A 90 -10.29 -2.11 4.34
N GLY A 91 -11.10 -3.10 4.70
CA GLY A 91 -12.53 -3.01 4.92
C GLY A 91 -13.35 -3.13 3.64
N ARG A 92 -14.67 -3.22 3.81
CA ARG A 92 -15.60 -3.25 2.68
C ARG A 92 -15.44 -1.98 1.85
N SER A 93 -15.25 -2.17 0.54
CA SER A 93 -14.97 -1.10 -0.43
C SER A 93 -13.63 -0.38 -0.21
N GLY A 94 -12.69 -0.97 0.52
CA GLY A 94 -11.34 -0.41 0.71
C GLY A 94 -11.31 0.95 1.42
N GLY A 95 -12.30 1.26 2.26
CA GLY A 95 -12.47 2.60 2.82
C GLY A 95 -11.60 2.96 4.03
N TYR A 96 -10.67 2.11 4.44
CA TYR A 96 -9.79 2.36 5.58
C TYR A 96 -8.34 2.18 5.17
N LEU A 97 -7.52 3.21 5.35
CA LEU A 97 -6.07 3.05 5.30
C LEU A 97 -5.63 2.48 6.64
N VAL A 98 -4.87 1.39 6.65
CA VAL A 98 -4.42 0.71 7.86
C VAL A 98 -2.90 0.57 7.85
N LEU A 99 -2.26 0.82 9.00
CA LEU A 99 -0.84 0.61 9.20
C LEU A 99 -0.56 -0.86 9.55
N TYR A 100 0.29 -1.52 8.77
CA TYR A 100 0.70 -2.91 8.95
C TYR A 100 2.14 -3.02 9.39
N GLN A 101 2.40 -4.07 10.16
CA GLN A 101 3.76 -4.58 10.34
C GLN A 101 4.14 -5.44 9.14
N GLY A 102 5.41 -5.40 8.79
CA GLY A 102 5.96 -6.24 7.75
C GLY A 102 7.46 -6.35 7.83
N GLU A 103 8.04 -6.83 6.75
CA GLU A 103 9.48 -6.85 6.54
C GLU A 103 9.78 -6.91 5.04
N SER A 104 11.03 -6.60 4.70
CA SER A 104 11.61 -6.96 3.41
C SER A 104 12.80 -7.89 3.65
N ARG A 105 12.91 -8.95 2.85
CA ARG A 105 14.04 -9.89 2.89
C ARG A 105 14.69 -9.98 1.51
N PRO A 106 16.01 -10.18 1.43
CA PRO A 106 16.63 -10.54 0.16
C PRO A 106 15.97 -11.79 -0.40
N SER A 107 15.60 -11.74 -1.67
CA SER A 107 15.03 -12.87 -2.37
C SER A 107 16.10 -13.91 -2.66
N GLU A 108 15.70 -15.18 -2.67
CA GLU A 108 16.59 -16.30 -3.02
C GLU A 108 16.79 -16.45 -4.55
N TYR A 109 16.03 -15.68 -5.36
CA TYR A 109 16.20 -15.70 -6.81
C TYR A 109 17.55 -15.09 -7.22
N LYS A 110 18.31 -15.84 -8.02
CA LYS A 110 19.65 -15.46 -8.48
C LYS A 110 19.67 -14.93 -9.91
N SER A 111 18.76 -15.38 -10.77
CA SER A 111 18.71 -14.97 -12.18
C SER A 111 17.28 -14.75 -12.67
N TYR A 112 17.14 -13.99 -13.75
CA TYR A 112 15.87 -13.79 -14.44
C TYR A 112 16.05 -13.75 -15.96
N CYS A 113 14.96 -14.00 -16.68
CA CYS A 113 14.94 -13.87 -18.14
C CYS A 113 14.54 -12.45 -18.55
N THR A 114 15.39 -11.77 -19.31
CA THR A 114 15.11 -10.42 -19.82
C THR A 114 14.03 -10.40 -20.90
N ASN A 115 13.70 -11.55 -21.50
CA ASN A 115 12.66 -11.66 -22.52
C ASN A 115 11.26 -11.93 -21.93
N CYS A 116 11.13 -12.77 -20.91
CA CYS A 116 9.82 -13.18 -20.39
C CYS A 116 9.63 -13.02 -18.87
N GLY A 117 10.61 -12.45 -18.17
CA GLY A 117 10.56 -12.18 -16.73
C GLY A 117 10.71 -13.40 -15.83
N GLN A 118 10.88 -14.62 -16.36
CA GLN A 118 10.96 -15.82 -15.52
C GLN A 118 12.18 -15.79 -14.58
N ARG A 119 11.92 -15.68 -13.26
CA ARG A 119 12.90 -15.78 -12.17
C ARG A 119 13.37 -17.22 -11.94
N ASN A 120 14.59 -17.41 -11.44
CA ASN A 120 15.18 -18.73 -11.13
C ASN A 120 16.13 -18.65 -9.92
N PHE A 121 16.15 -19.71 -9.10
CA PHE A 121 16.96 -19.82 -7.88
C PHE A 121 18.43 -20.15 -8.16
N SER A 122 18.77 -20.52 -9.40
CA SER A 122 20.14 -20.78 -9.84
C SER A 122 20.72 -19.63 -10.65
N SER A 123 22.04 -19.45 -10.57
CA SER A 123 22.76 -18.50 -11.42
C SER A 123 22.88 -19.00 -12.87
N VAL A 124 23.22 -18.08 -13.77
CA VAL A 124 23.59 -18.38 -15.16
C VAL A 124 24.84 -19.26 -15.22
N SER A 125 25.79 -19.09 -14.30
CA SER A 125 26.98 -19.96 -14.26
C SER A 125 26.67 -21.42 -13.94
N GLU A 126 25.56 -21.68 -13.23
CA GLU A 126 25.11 -23.03 -12.87
C GLU A 126 24.23 -23.68 -13.96
N THR A 127 23.37 -22.89 -14.61
CA THR A 127 22.29 -23.42 -15.47
C THR A 127 22.33 -22.94 -16.93
N GLY A 128 23.26 -22.04 -17.27
CA GLY A 128 23.37 -21.42 -18.57
C GLY A 128 22.36 -20.30 -18.83
N ALA A 129 22.51 -19.63 -19.98
CA ALA A 129 21.72 -18.44 -20.33
C ALA A 129 20.35 -18.75 -20.94
N VAL A 130 20.00 -20.03 -21.15
CA VAL A 130 18.75 -20.42 -21.82
C VAL A 130 17.58 -20.44 -20.83
N CYS A 131 16.50 -19.75 -21.17
CA CYS A 131 15.30 -19.69 -20.35
C CYS A 131 14.46 -20.98 -20.44
N GLY A 132 14.12 -21.59 -19.30
CA GLY A 132 13.28 -22.79 -19.26
C GLY A 132 11.83 -22.57 -19.76
N ARG A 133 11.29 -21.35 -19.63
CA ARG A 133 9.92 -21.00 -20.08
C ARG A 133 9.84 -20.65 -21.57
N CYS A 134 10.62 -19.67 -22.03
CA CYS A 134 10.52 -19.18 -23.42
C CYS A 134 11.61 -19.71 -24.36
N ARG A 135 12.55 -20.52 -23.85
CA ARG A 135 13.67 -21.13 -24.60
C ARG A 135 14.65 -20.14 -25.24
N GLN A 136 14.53 -18.84 -24.99
CA GLN A 136 15.48 -17.83 -25.46
C GLN A 136 16.74 -17.78 -24.59
N ALA A 137 17.89 -17.53 -25.21
CA ALA A 137 19.18 -17.31 -24.55
C ALA A 137 19.26 -15.90 -23.92
N ALA A 138 18.35 -15.62 -22.98
CA ALA A 138 18.11 -14.29 -22.44
C ALA A 138 18.12 -14.27 -20.89
N ARG A 139 18.73 -15.27 -20.24
CA ARG A 139 18.84 -15.33 -18.78
C ARG A 139 20.12 -14.62 -18.31
N ILE A 140 19.97 -13.74 -17.33
CA ILE A 140 21.07 -13.02 -16.68
C ILE A 140 20.93 -13.11 -15.16
N ASP A 141 22.05 -13.01 -14.46
CA ASP A 141 22.06 -12.92 -12.99
C ASP A 141 21.61 -11.54 -12.51
N TYR A 142 20.97 -11.50 -11.35
CA TYR A 142 20.65 -10.26 -10.67
C TYR A 142 21.93 -9.57 -10.21
N ARG A 143 22.11 -8.30 -10.61
CA ARG A 143 23.21 -7.45 -10.12
C ARG A 143 22.97 -7.00 -8.68
N THR A 144 21.72 -6.71 -8.37
CA THR A 144 21.23 -6.39 -7.03
C THR A 144 20.16 -7.41 -6.69
N VAL A 145 20.31 -8.09 -5.54
CA VAL A 145 19.36 -9.11 -5.10
C VAL A 145 17.99 -8.45 -4.91
N PRO A 146 16.93 -8.92 -5.61
CA PRO A 146 15.60 -8.38 -5.44
C PRO A 146 15.12 -8.64 -4.00
N LYS A 147 14.18 -7.84 -3.51
CA LYS A 147 13.59 -8.05 -2.18
C LYS A 147 12.24 -8.73 -2.31
N ASP A 148 11.98 -9.70 -1.44
CA ASP A 148 10.64 -10.21 -1.17
C ASP A 148 10.04 -9.38 -0.03
N ILE A 149 8.84 -8.87 -0.25
CA ILE A 149 8.11 -8.00 0.68
C ILE A 149 7.03 -8.84 1.36
N PHE A 150 7.02 -8.79 2.69
CA PHE A 150 6.04 -9.50 3.51
C PHE A 150 5.24 -8.50 4.32
N VAL A 151 3.93 -8.60 4.26
CA VAL A 151 3.00 -7.89 5.14
C VAL A 151 2.36 -8.92 6.08
N TYR A 152 2.08 -8.52 7.32
CA TYR A 152 1.48 -9.42 8.33
C TYR A 152 0.06 -8.98 8.73
N PRO A 153 -0.95 -9.16 7.85
CA PRO A 153 -2.35 -9.09 8.24
C PRO A 153 -2.63 -10.04 9.42
N GLY A 154 -3.53 -9.65 10.32
CA GLY A 154 -3.81 -10.44 11.52
C GLY A 154 -2.84 -10.21 12.68
N ARG A 155 -1.80 -9.41 12.49
CA ARG A 155 -0.94 -8.95 13.59
C ARG A 155 -1.39 -7.57 14.07
N GLY A 156 -1.68 -7.47 15.36
CA GLY A 156 -2.05 -6.23 16.01
C GLY A 156 -0.86 -5.30 16.24
N THR A 157 -1.07 -3.99 16.21
CA THR A 157 -0.02 -2.99 16.43
C THR A 157 -0.38 -2.11 17.62
N ASP A 158 0.33 -2.30 18.74
CA ASP A 158 0.08 -1.62 20.01
C ASP A 158 -1.35 -1.78 20.56
N ASP A 159 -2.06 -2.81 20.12
CA ASP A 159 -3.37 -3.14 20.66
C ASP A 159 -3.23 -3.47 22.15
N ASP A 160 -4.10 -2.88 22.96
CA ASP A 160 -4.14 -3.06 24.42
C ASP A 160 -2.81 -2.78 25.14
N LYS A 161 -1.89 -2.02 24.53
CA LYS A 161 -0.62 -1.66 25.17
C LYS A 161 -0.80 -0.52 26.16
N ASP A 162 -0.20 -0.68 27.32
CA ASP A 162 0.04 0.43 28.23
C ASP A 162 1.29 1.19 27.78
N PHE A 163 1.08 2.41 27.30
CA PHE A 163 2.16 3.30 26.87
C PHE A 163 2.88 3.97 28.05
N ALA A 164 2.37 3.85 29.29
CA ALA A 164 3.00 4.41 30.47
C ALA A 164 4.41 3.85 30.70
N ASP A 165 4.61 2.56 30.40
CA ASP A 165 5.87 1.83 30.60
C ASP A 165 6.89 2.05 29.47
N TRP A 166 6.51 2.74 28.39
CA TRP A 166 7.42 3.00 27.28
C TRP A 166 8.43 4.09 27.67
N ASP A 167 9.67 3.94 27.22
CA ASP A 167 10.62 5.05 27.29
C ASP A 167 10.20 6.20 26.36
N LEU A 168 10.77 7.38 26.59
CA LEU A 168 10.40 8.58 25.83
C LEU A 168 10.76 8.47 24.35
N ASP A 169 11.80 7.75 23.99
CA ASP A 169 12.25 7.67 22.61
C ASP A 169 11.37 6.70 21.80
N ALA A 170 10.96 5.57 22.39
CA ALA A 170 9.97 4.67 21.84
C ALA A 170 8.62 5.38 21.60
N LEU A 171 8.17 6.22 22.55
CA LEU A 171 6.97 7.04 22.37
C LEU A 171 7.12 8.00 21.20
N LYS A 172 8.22 8.78 21.15
CA LYS A 172 8.49 9.72 20.05
C LYS A 172 8.53 9.02 18.70
N SER A 173 9.24 7.90 18.61
CA SER A 173 9.33 7.12 17.38
C SER A 173 7.96 6.62 16.93
N ARG A 174 7.10 6.18 17.85
CA ARG A 174 5.76 5.73 17.51
C ARG A 174 4.83 6.87 17.10
N VAL A 175 4.87 8.00 17.81
CA VAL A 175 4.11 9.20 17.43
C VAL A 175 4.52 9.67 16.05
N LYS A 176 5.82 9.75 15.77
CA LYS A 176 6.34 10.16 14.46
C LYS A 176 5.85 9.24 13.34
N LEU A 177 5.94 7.92 13.52
CA LEU A 177 5.42 6.95 12.56
C LEU A 177 3.93 7.15 12.26
N VAL A 178 3.12 7.33 13.30
CA VAL A 178 1.67 7.52 13.14
C VAL A 178 1.36 8.88 12.49
N GLN A 179 2.13 9.93 12.80
CA GLN A 179 2.02 11.22 12.12
C GLN A 179 2.41 11.17 10.63
N GLU A 180 3.45 10.41 10.28
CA GLU A 180 3.84 10.18 8.88
C GLU A 180 2.75 9.39 8.14
N PHE A 181 2.14 8.41 8.80
CA PHE A 181 1.00 7.65 8.28
C PHE A 181 -0.27 8.51 8.11
N ASP A 182 -0.57 9.39 9.06
CA ASP A 182 -1.66 10.36 8.93
C ASP A 182 -1.41 11.37 7.80
N SER A 183 -0.14 11.77 7.61
CA SER A 183 0.26 12.64 6.50
C SER A 183 0.06 11.96 5.15
N LEU A 184 0.32 10.64 5.05
CA LEU A 184 -0.02 9.86 3.87
C LEU A 184 -1.53 9.91 3.58
N ALA A 185 -2.37 9.72 4.60
CA ALA A 185 -3.82 9.81 4.43
C ALA A 185 -4.27 11.21 3.93
N ASP A 186 -3.70 12.28 4.48
CA ASP A 186 -3.93 13.65 4.00
C ASP A 186 -3.48 13.83 2.54
N SER A 187 -2.32 13.30 2.15
CA SER A 187 -1.81 13.33 0.78
C SER A 187 -2.70 12.57 -0.19
N MET A 188 -3.17 11.38 0.17
CA MET A 188 -4.09 10.58 -0.66
C MET A 188 -5.40 11.32 -0.90
N VAL A 189 -6.00 11.92 0.14
CA VAL A 189 -7.21 12.74 -0.02
C VAL A 189 -6.93 13.97 -0.87
N GLY A 190 -5.80 14.64 -0.67
CA GLY A 190 -5.37 15.78 -1.47
C GLY A 190 -5.25 15.44 -2.95
N GLN A 191 -4.60 14.32 -3.27
CA GLN A 191 -4.43 13.83 -4.63
C GLN A 191 -5.77 13.47 -5.29
N ALA A 192 -6.65 12.78 -4.56
CA ALA A 192 -7.97 12.43 -5.08
C ALA A 192 -8.83 13.68 -5.35
N VAL A 193 -8.79 14.67 -4.44
CA VAL A 193 -9.46 15.96 -4.62
C VAL A 193 -8.87 16.74 -5.80
N TYR A 194 -7.55 16.67 -6.01
CA TYR A 194 -6.91 17.27 -7.17
C TYR A 194 -7.44 16.66 -8.47
N PHE A 195 -7.51 15.32 -8.56
CA PHE A 195 -8.13 14.65 -9.72
C PHE A 195 -9.57 15.07 -9.94
N ALA A 196 -10.39 15.08 -8.89
CA ALA A 196 -11.78 15.52 -8.99
C ALA A 196 -11.92 16.98 -9.48
N LYS A 197 -10.96 17.86 -9.20
CA LYS A 197 -11.04 19.27 -9.61
C LYS A 197 -10.44 19.56 -10.97
N HIS A 198 -9.51 18.74 -11.45
CA HIS A 198 -8.67 19.09 -12.60
C HIS A 198 -8.77 18.12 -13.77
N TYR A 199 -9.43 16.97 -13.62
CA TYR A 199 -9.58 15.96 -14.66
C TYR A 199 -11.04 15.69 -14.93
N GLU A 200 -11.41 15.42 -16.17
CA GLU A 200 -12.75 14.95 -16.55
C GLU A 200 -12.70 13.45 -16.80
N LEU A 201 -13.76 12.74 -16.42
CA LEU A 201 -13.89 11.34 -16.79
C LEU A 201 -14.39 11.25 -18.23
N CYS A 202 -13.70 10.44 -19.01
CA CYS A 202 -14.09 10.10 -20.38
C CYS A 202 -14.17 8.58 -20.49
N GLU A 203 -15.24 8.09 -21.10
CA GLU A 203 -15.35 6.69 -21.48
C GLU A 203 -14.67 6.49 -22.84
N GLU A 204 -13.77 5.50 -22.93
CA GLU A 204 -13.13 5.10 -24.18
C GLU A 204 -13.47 3.64 -24.49
N GLU A 205 -14.05 3.40 -25.67
CA GLU A 205 -14.22 2.05 -26.20
C GLU A 205 -12.97 1.62 -26.97
N TYR A 206 -12.36 0.50 -26.58
CA TYR A 206 -11.24 -0.09 -27.30
C TYR A 206 -11.50 -1.55 -27.68
N PHE A 207 -11.05 -1.95 -28.87
CA PHE A 207 -11.23 -3.31 -29.39
C PHE A 207 -9.94 -4.11 -29.27
N VAL A 208 -10.02 -5.27 -28.61
CA VAL A 208 -8.90 -6.22 -28.52
C VAL A 208 -9.04 -7.29 -29.62
N PRO A 209 -8.04 -7.51 -30.48
CA PRO A 209 -8.06 -8.59 -31.47
C PRO A 209 -8.21 -9.95 -30.78
N GLN A 210 -9.27 -10.70 -31.11
CA GLN A 210 -9.50 -12.04 -30.57
C GLN A 210 -9.49 -13.10 -31.68
N SER A 211 -8.82 -14.21 -31.42
CA SER A 211 -8.82 -15.39 -32.29
C SER A 211 -9.63 -16.52 -31.66
N ARG A 212 -10.43 -17.22 -32.46
CA ARG A 212 -11.12 -18.45 -32.03
C ARG A 212 -10.90 -19.57 -33.03
N LYS A 213 -10.83 -20.80 -32.53
CA LYS A 213 -10.82 -22.00 -33.39
C LYS A 213 -12.24 -22.27 -33.87
N VAL A 214 -12.41 -22.51 -35.16
CA VAL A 214 -13.70 -22.88 -35.77
C VAL A 214 -13.54 -24.14 -36.61
N LEU A 215 -14.58 -24.96 -36.67
CA LEU A 215 -14.67 -26.06 -37.63
C LEU A 215 -15.01 -25.46 -38.99
N LYS A 216 -14.28 -25.87 -40.03
CA LYS A 216 -14.54 -25.48 -41.42
C LYS A 216 -14.70 -26.78 -42.23
N ALA A 217 -15.77 -26.87 -43.03
CA ALA A 217 -15.89 -27.94 -44.01
C ALA A 217 -14.75 -27.83 -45.03
N LEU A 218 -14.27 -28.98 -45.49
CA LEU A 218 -13.24 -29.07 -46.53
C LEU A 218 -13.81 -28.68 -47.89
#